data_AF-A0A140GXM9-F1
#
_entry.id   AF-A0A140GXM9-F1
#
_cell.length_a   1.000
_cell.length_b   1.000
_cell.length_c   1.000
_cell.angle_alpha   90.00
_cell.angle_beta   90.00
_cell.angle_gamma   90.00
#
_symmetry.space_group_name_H-M   'P 1'
#
loop_
_entity.id
_entity.type
_entity.pdbx_description
1 polymer ?
#
loop_
_entity_poly.entity_id
_entity_poly.type
_entity_poly.pdbx_seq_one_letter_code
_entity_poly.pdbx_strand_id
1 'polypeptide(L)' 'EAAELGKGSFKYAWVLDKLKAERERGITIDIALWKFETPKYYGVTVIDAPGHRDFIKNM' A
#
# COMPACT_ATOMS: atom_id res chain seq x y z
N GLU A 1 16.00 -3.31 -1.03
CA GLU A 1 15.25 -2.84 0.15
C GLU A 1 14.42 -3.90 0.87
N ALA A 2 13.28 -4.38 0.35
CA ALA A 2 12.40 -5.30 1.12
C ALA A 2 13.08 -6.61 1.57
N ALA A 3 13.95 -7.19 0.73
CA ALA A 3 14.74 -8.37 1.07
C ALA A 3 15.85 -8.07 2.09
N GLU A 4 16.43 -6.86 2.07
CA GLU A 4 17.47 -6.43 3.01
C GLU A 4 16.91 -6.14 4.40
N LEU A 5 15.61 -5.80 4.48
CA LEU A 5 14.88 -5.57 5.72
C LEU A 5 14.22 -6.84 6.28
N GLY A 6 14.56 -8.03 5.77
CA GLY A 6 14.01 -9.32 6.23
C GLY A 6 12.53 -9.52 5.90
N LYS A 7 11.94 -8.66 5.07
CA LYS A 7 10.53 -8.65 4.67
C LYS A 7 10.35 -9.09 3.22
N GLY A 8 11.05 -10.15 2.83
CA GLY A 8 11.02 -10.66 1.45
C GLY A 8 9.63 -11.05 0.94
N SER A 9 8.72 -11.45 1.84
CA SER A 9 7.32 -11.77 1.52
C SER A 9 6.46 -10.53 1.22
N PHE A 10 6.88 -9.32 1.60
CA PHE A 10 6.11 -8.08 1.46
C PHE A 10 6.34 -7.35 0.13
N LYS A 11 6.82 -8.07 -0.89
CA LYS A 11 7.20 -7.49 -2.19
C LYS A 11 6.12 -6.61 -2.82
N TYR A 12 4.85 -7.03 -2.74
CA TYR A 12 3.73 -6.31 -3.36
C TYR A 12 3.20 -5.16 -2.50
N ALA A 13 3.14 -5.34 -1.16
CA ALA A 13 2.78 -4.26 -0.24
C ALA A 13 3.76 -3.08 -0.36
N TRP A 14 5.04 -3.36 -0.58
CA TRP A 14 6.08 -2.34 -0.76
C TRP A 14 5.87 -1.40 -1.96
N VAL A 15 5.08 -1.82 -2.95
CA VAL A 15 4.75 -1.00 -4.13
C VAL A 15 3.74 0.09 -3.75
N LEU A 16 2.86 -0.19 -2.80
CA LEU A 16 1.79 0.71 -2.35
C LEU A 16 2.19 1.51 -1.11
N ASP A 17 2.95 0.89 -0.19
CA ASP A 17 3.49 1.53 1.01
C ASP A 17 4.55 2.59 0.65
N LYS A 18 4.19 3.86 0.81
CA LYS A 18 5.08 4.99 0.51
C LYS A 18 5.81 5.49 1.75
N LEU A 19 5.23 5.32 2.94
CA LEU A 19 5.84 5.82 4.17
C LEU A 19 6.89 4.83 4.69
N LYS A 20 8.00 5.38 5.21
CA LYS A 20 9.03 4.57 5.87
C LYS A 20 8.47 3.80 7.08
N ALA A 21 7.53 4.42 7.81
CA ALA A 21 6.86 3.80 8.95
C ALA A 21 5.99 2.60 8.54
N GLU A 22 5.31 2.66 7.39
CA GLU A 22 4.53 1.54 6.84
C GLU A 22 5.43 0.37 6.49
N ARG A 23 6.55 0.66 5.81
CA ARG A 23 7.58 -0.31 5.43
C ARG A 23 8.26 -0.97 6.63
N GLU A 24 8.61 -0.20 7.65
CA GLU A 24 9.23 -0.68 8.89
C GLU A 24 8.26 -1.51 9.74
N ARG A 25 6.99 -1.10 9.84
CA ARG A 25 5.98 -1.79 10.66
C ARG A 25 5.24 -2.91 9.93
N GLY A 26 5.22 -2.88 8.60
CA GLY A 26 4.49 -3.84 7.75
C GLY A 26 2.97 -3.68 7.83
N ILE A 27 2.50 -2.44 8.02
CA ILE A 27 1.07 -2.10 8.09
C ILE A 27 0.83 -0.85 7.25
N THR A 28 -0.28 -0.82 6.51
CA THR A 28 -0.77 0.37 5.81
C THR A 28 -1.34 1.36 6.84
N ILE A 29 -0.87 2.60 6.80
CA ILE A 29 -1.22 3.68 7.76
C ILE A 29 -2.06 4.75 7.06
N ASP A 30 -1.71 5.09 5.82
CA ASP A 30 -2.39 6.11 5.01
C ASP A 30 -2.98 5.50 3.74
N ILE A 31 -3.96 6.19 3.13
CA ILE A 31 -4.56 5.70 1.88
C ILE A 31 -3.63 5.96 0.71
N ALA A 32 -3.31 4.91 -0.05
CA ALA A 32 -2.64 5.05 -1.33
C ALA A 32 -3.64 4.97 -2.49
N LEU A 33 -3.60 5.97 -3.36
CA LEU A 33 -4.37 6.00 -4.61
C LEU A 33 -3.45 5.68 -5.78
N TRP A 34 -3.84 4.68 -6.57
CA TRP A 34 -3.16 4.37 -7.83
C TRP A 34 -4.15 4.30 -8.98
N LYS A 35 -3.85 4.96 -10.08
CA LYS A 35 -4.73 5.03 -11.26
C LYS A 35 -4.05 4.40 -12.44
N PHE A 36 -4.77 3.55 -13.17
CA PHE A 36 -4.31 2.95 -14.41
C PHE A 36 -5.47 2.72 -15.37
N GLU A 37 -5.13 2.53 -16.63
CA GLU A 37 -6.08 2.30 -17.69
C GLU A 37 -6.02 0.84 -18.12
N THR A 38 -7.16 0.27 -18.50
CA THR A 38 -7.22 -1.08 -19.07
C THR A 38 -7.85 -1.00 -20.46
N PRO A 39 -7.59 -1.96 -21.35
CA PRO A 39 -8.20 -1.95 -22.69
C PRO A 39 -9.73 -1.93 -22.69
N LYS A 40 -10.36 -2.40 -21.60
CA LYS A 40 -11.81 -2.45 -21.43
C LYS A 40 -12.38 -1.26 -20.66
N TYR A 41 -11.60 -0.65 -19.77
CA TYR A 41 -12.03 0.46 -18.92
C TYR A 41 -11.01 1.60 -18.96
N TYR A 42 -11.45 2.76 -19.43
CA TYR A 42 -10.66 3.99 -19.57
C TYR A 42 -10.11 4.55 -18.25
N GLY A 43 -10.51 4.03 -17.08
CA GLY A 43 -9.95 4.45 -15.81
C GLY A 43 -10.29 3.49 -14.68
N VAL A 44 -9.27 2.88 -14.10
CA VAL A 44 -9.36 2.05 -12.90
C VAL A 44 -8.56 2.75 -11.80
N THR A 45 -9.17 2.92 -10.63
CA THR A 45 -8.50 3.45 -9.44
C THR A 45 -8.44 2.35 -8.37
N VAL A 46 -7.23 2.04 -7.93
CA VAL A 46 -6.95 1.18 -6.77
C VAL A 46 -6.80 2.08 -5.55
N ILE A 47 -7.49 1.70 -4.50
CA ILE A 47 -7.44 2.34 -3.18
C ILE A 47 -6.86 1.30 -2.24
N ASP A 48 -5.66 1.55 -1.74
CA ASP A 48 -5.07 0.79 -0.63
C ASP A 48 -5.42 1.51 0.66
N ALA A 49 -6.02 0.81 1.61
CA ALA A 49 -6.60 1.41 2.81
C ALA A 49 -6.10 0.70 4.09
N PRO A 50 -5.97 1.44 5.21
CA PRO A 50 -5.43 0.90 6.45
C PRO A 50 -6.35 -0.16 7.08
N GLY A 51 -5.78 -1.29 7.52
CA GLY A 51 -6.51 -2.39 8.15
C GLY A 51 -6.55 -2.36 9.69
N HIS A 52 -5.72 -1.53 10.33
CA HIS A 52 -5.63 -1.48 11.79
C HIS A 52 -6.68 -0.53 12.39
N ARG A 53 -7.27 -0.92 13.53
CA ARG A 53 -8.33 -0.13 14.20
C ARG A 53 -7.92 1.31 14.52
N ASP A 54 -6.66 1.49 14.90
CA ASP A 54 -6.11 2.81 15.24
C ASP A 54 -6.08 3.78 14.05
N PHE A 55 -6.11 3.26 12.82
CA PHE A 55 -6.05 4.04 11.58
C PHE A 55 -7.38 4.07 10.83
N ILE A 56 -8.50 3.68 11.47
CA ILE A 56 -9.86 3.78 10.88
C ILE A 56 -10.19 5.22 10.46
N LYS A 57 -9.65 6.22 11.15
CA LYS A 57 -9.87 7.64 10.79
C LYS A 57 -9.18 8.07 9.49
N ASN A 58 -8.21 7.29 9.04
CA ASN A 58 -7.48 7.53 7.80
C ASN A 58 -8.13 6.77 6.63
N MET A 59 -9.15 5.95 6.88
CA MET A 59 -9.95 5.24 5.86
C MET A 59 -11.02 6.15 5.24
#